data_AF-A0A2V7I1M2-F1
#
_entry.id   AF-A0A2V7I1M2-F1
#
_cell.length_a   1.000
_cell.length_b   1.000
_cell.length_c   1.000
_cell.angle_alpha   90.00
_cell.angle_beta   90.00
_cell.angle_gamma   90.00
#
_symmetry.space_group_name_H-M   'P 1'
#
loop_
_entity.id
_entity.type
_entity.pdbx_description
1 polymer ?
#
loop_
_entity_poly.entity_id
_entity_poly.type
_entity_poly.pdbx_seq_one_letter_code
_entity_poly.pdbx_strand_id
1 'polypeptide(L)'
;MFHSVWLVLLGPVFLLGNAGGAEGADTSMKDDMTEGGRGGISYFFEMEEIRARTLVANIEQVQIGDTRAKVLSSLGRPWLDMPFGPKETDKISGRIVRYYTRKCHPKFVNERCDRSVTFQFGVDDRLKRIYSNIDGVRNRP
;
A
#
# COMPACT_ATOMS: atom_id res chain seq x y z
N MET A 1 33.84 -21.83 -50.25
CA MET A 1 32.82 -22.74 -50.82
C MET A 1 31.85 -23.11 -49.72
N PHE A 2 30.55 -22.96 -49.97
CA PHE A 2 29.36 -23.31 -49.15
C PHE A 2 29.25 -22.56 -47.80
N HIS A 3 28.54 -21.44 -47.67
CA HIS A 3 27.08 -21.23 -47.77
C HIS A 3 26.25 -22.32 -47.08
N SER A 4 25.65 -21.98 -45.93
CA SER A 4 24.51 -22.70 -45.36
C SER A 4 23.52 -21.69 -44.79
N VAL A 5 22.47 -21.50 -45.58
CA VAL A 5 21.22 -20.83 -45.27
C VAL A 5 20.31 -21.87 -44.61
N TRP A 6 19.61 -21.52 -43.53
CA TRP A 6 18.36 -22.20 -43.17
C TRP A 6 17.27 -21.18 -42.84
N LEU A 7 16.08 -21.60 -43.22
CA LEU A 7 14.90 -20.83 -43.61
C LEU A 7 13.83 -20.88 -42.50
N VAL A 8 13.20 -19.73 -42.28
CA VAL A 8 11.80 -19.40 -41.90
C VAL A 8 10.90 -20.50 -41.30
N LEU A 9 10.19 -20.16 -40.21
CA LEU A 9 8.76 -20.45 -40.08
C LEU A 9 8.03 -19.31 -39.34
N LEU A 10 7.14 -18.65 -40.07
CA LEU A 10 6.07 -17.79 -39.57
C LEU A 10 4.95 -18.67 -38.99
N GLY A 11 4.35 -18.22 -37.88
CA GLY A 11 3.07 -18.71 -37.39
C GLY A 11 2.22 -17.54 -36.88
N PRO A 12 0.93 -17.44 -37.25
CA PRO A 12 0.05 -16.34 -36.86
C PRO A 12 -0.57 -16.63 -35.48
N VAL A 13 -0.75 -15.61 -34.65
CA VAL A 13 -1.62 -15.71 -33.46
C VAL A 13 -2.81 -14.77 -33.63
N PHE A 14 -3.97 -15.39 -33.43
CA PHE A 14 -5.34 -14.95 -33.62
C PHE A 14 -5.72 -13.59 -33.01
N LEU A 15 -6.56 -12.87 -33.75
CA LEU A 15 -7.54 -11.90 -33.26
C LEU A 15 -8.63 -12.60 -32.45
N LEU A 16 -9.04 -12.01 -31.31
CA LEU A 16 -10.43 -11.96 -30.85
C LEU A 16 -10.55 -10.99 -29.66
N GLY A 17 -11.59 -10.16 -29.70
CA GLY A 17 -11.85 -9.09 -28.74
C GLY A 17 -12.75 -9.49 -27.58
N ASN A 18 -12.90 -8.55 -26.64
CA ASN A 18 -14.03 -8.38 -25.72
C ASN A 18 -13.83 -6.99 -25.09
N ALA A 19 -14.64 -5.97 -25.36
CA ALA A 19 -16.00 -5.75 -24.88
C ALA A 19 -16.10 -5.82 -23.34
N GLY A 20 -16.37 -4.69 -22.68
CA GLY A 20 -16.88 -4.69 -21.32
C GLY A 20 -16.58 -3.44 -20.48
N GLY A 21 -17.57 -2.54 -20.40
CA GLY A 21 -17.97 -1.95 -19.12
C GLY A 21 -17.11 -0.83 -18.54
N ALA A 22 -17.31 0.40 -19.01
CA ALA A 22 -17.10 1.59 -18.19
C ALA A 22 -18.36 1.77 -17.30
N GLU A 23 -18.38 1.13 -16.14
CA GLU A 23 -19.37 1.44 -15.09
C GLU A 23 -18.89 2.68 -14.33
N GLY A 24 -19.68 3.75 -14.44
CA GLY A 24 -19.54 4.95 -13.63
C GLY A 24 -19.86 4.63 -12.17
N ALA A 25 -18.88 4.78 -11.30
CA ALA A 25 -19.07 4.80 -9.87
C ALA A 25 -19.60 6.18 -9.43
N ASP A 26 -20.91 6.38 -9.56
CA ASP A 26 -21.61 7.43 -8.83
C ASP A 26 -21.73 6.98 -7.36
N THR A 27 -20.84 7.51 -6.52
CA THR A 27 -20.90 7.31 -5.07
C THR A 27 -21.57 8.53 -4.44
N SER A 28 -22.90 8.54 -4.52
CA SER A 28 -23.75 9.36 -3.68
C SER A 28 -23.62 8.90 -2.22
N MET A 29 -22.71 9.54 -1.48
CA MET A 29 -22.59 9.40 -0.03
C MET A 29 -23.77 10.09 0.64
N LYS A 30 -24.73 9.30 1.11
CA LYS A 30 -25.69 9.73 2.13
C LYS A 30 -25.01 9.60 3.49
N ASP A 31 -24.73 10.73 4.10
CA ASP A 31 -24.41 10.84 5.52
C ASP A 31 -25.65 10.44 6.33
N ASP A 32 -25.69 9.18 6.78
CA ASP A 32 -26.64 8.74 7.80
C ASP A 32 -25.87 8.57 9.12
N MET A 33 -25.95 9.61 9.95
CA MET A 33 -25.45 9.58 11.32
C MET A 33 -26.47 8.85 12.20
N THR A 34 -26.22 7.58 12.49
CA THR A 34 -26.97 6.86 13.52
C THR A 34 -26.21 6.93 14.84
N GLU A 35 -26.67 7.80 15.76
CA GLU A 35 -26.36 7.72 17.18
C GLU A 35 -27.24 6.66 17.85
N GLY A 36 -26.63 5.79 18.68
CA GLY A 36 -27.35 5.11 19.76
C GLY A 36 -27.00 3.63 19.96
N GLY A 37 -26.22 3.33 21.01
CA GLY A 37 -26.18 2.00 21.63
C GLY A 37 -24.79 1.52 22.03
N ARG A 38 -24.47 1.54 23.34
CA ARG A 38 -23.30 0.89 23.98
C ARG A 38 -21.99 0.93 23.15
N GLY A 39 -21.55 2.15 22.84
CA GLY A 39 -20.14 2.57 22.76
C GLY A 39 -19.16 1.69 21.97
N GLY A 40 -19.57 1.06 20.88
CA GLY A 40 -18.62 0.50 19.93
C GLY A 40 -17.82 1.64 19.29
N ILE A 41 -16.50 1.54 19.28
CA ILE A 41 -15.67 2.46 18.49
C ILE A 41 -16.01 2.19 17.02
N SER A 42 -16.70 3.14 16.38
CA SER A 42 -16.92 3.11 14.94
C SER A 42 -15.62 3.52 14.23
N TYR A 43 -15.09 2.63 13.39
CA TYR A 43 -13.91 2.91 12.59
C TYR A 43 -14.34 3.47 11.24
N PHE A 44 -13.76 4.60 10.83
CA PHE A 44 -13.89 5.11 9.46
C PHE A 44 -13.41 4.09 8.43
N PHE A 45 -12.35 3.36 8.77
CA PHE A 45 -11.82 2.28 7.94
C PHE A 45 -11.37 1.14 8.82
N GLU A 46 -11.81 -0.06 8.49
CA GLU A 46 -11.29 -1.31 9.02
C GLU A 46 -11.00 -2.24 7.84
N MET A 47 -9.77 -2.74 7.80
CA MET A 47 -9.36 -3.72 6.80
C MET A 47 -9.98 -5.07 7.14
N GLU A 48 -10.52 -5.74 6.13
CA GLU A 48 -11.01 -7.12 6.26
C GLU A 48 -9.95 -8.03 6.89
N GLU A 49 -10.37 -8.90 7.81
CA GLU A 49 -9.46 -9.69 8.66
C GLU A 49 -8.47 -10.55 7.86
N ILE A 50 -8.91 -11.17 6.76
CA ILE A 50 -8.05 -11.98 5.89
C ILE A 50 -6.98 -11.10 5.24
N ARG A 51 -7.39 -9.93 4.73
CA ARG A 51 -6.48 -8.98 4.10
C ARG A 51 -5.48 -8.39 5.11
N ALA A 52 -5.92 -8.12 6.33
CA ALA A 52 -5.06 -7.66 7.41
C ALA A 52 -4.00 -8.72 7.78
N ARG A 53 -4.40 -9.99 7.89
CA ARG A 53 -3.46 -11.12 8.12
C ARG A 53 -2.43 -11.26 7.00
N THR A 54 -2.87 -11.19 5.75
CA THR A 54 -1.95 -11.21 4.59
C THR A 54 -0.99 -10.03 4.60
N LEU A 55 -1.47 -8.83 4.93
CA LEU A 55 -0.62 -7.65 5.06
C LEU A 55 0.46 -7.88 6.13
N VAL A 56 0.08 -8.35 7.33
CA VAL A 56 1.03 -8.64 8.43
C VAL A 56 2.07 -9.67 8.00
N ALA A 57 1.67 -10.78 7.40
CA ALA A 57 2.59 -11.81 6.92
C ALA A 57 3.59 -11.25 5.88
N ASN A 58 3.13 -10.41 4.95
CA ASN A 58 4.01 -9.80 3.95
C ASN A 58 4.96 -8.77 4.59
N ILE A 59 4.53 -8.01 5.60
CA ILE A 59 5.39 -7.05 6.32
C ILE A 59 6.56 -7.76 7.01
N GLU A 60 6.36 -8.98 7.52
CA GLU A 60 7.44 -9.76 8.14
C GLU A 60 8.56 -10.10 7.15
N GLN A 61 8.23 -10.27 5.87
CA GLN A 61 9.20 -10.56 4.81
C GLN A 61 9.98 -9.33 4.32
N VAL A 62 9.46 -8.13 4.57
CA VAL A 62 10.15 -6.86 4.21
C VAL A 62 11.39 -6.69 5.06
N GLN A 63 12.52 -6.31 4.49
CA GLN A 63 13.78 -6.11 5.21
C GLN A 63 14.30 -4.68 5.12
N ILE A 64 15.02 -4.24 6.15
CA ILE A 64 15.77 -2.97 6.09
C ILE A 64 16.76 -3.04 4.92
N GLY A 65 16.80 -1.98 4.12
CA GLY A 65 17.59 -1.90 2.89
C GLY A 65 16.81 -2.26 1.62
N ASP A 66 15.61 -2.86 1.72
CA ASP A 66 14.74 -3.11 0.57
C ASP A 66 14.35 -1.81 -0.14
N THR A 67 14.24 -1.87 -1.46
CA THR A 67 13.80 -0.71 -2.25
C THR A 67 12.31 -0.46 -2.06
N ARG A 68 11.87 0.80 -2.16
CA ARG A 68 10.45 1.14 -2.10
C ARG A 68 9.63 0.37 -3.12
N ALA A 69 10.12 0.21 -4.35
CA ALA A 69 9.44 -0.57 -5.37
C ALA A 69 9.18 -2.03 -4.96
N LYS A 70 10.16 -2.70 -4.33
CA LYS A 70 10.00 -4.08 -3.81
C LYS A 70 8.99 -4.16 -2.67
N VAL A 71 9.01 -3.17 -1.76
CA VAL A 71 8.03 -3.12 -0.66
C VAL A 71 6.62 -2.92 -1.21
N LEU A 72 6.43 -1.97 -2.13
CA LEU A 72 5.12 -1.68 -2.72
C LEU A 72 4.58 -2.82 -3.58
N SER A 73 5.45 -3.57 -4.28
CA SER A 73 5.00 -4.74 -5.05
C SER A 73 4.52 -5.88 -4.15
N SER A 74 5.09 -6.02 -2.95
CA SER A 74 4.69 -7.05 -1.98
C SER A 74 3.43 -6.67 -1.18
N LEU A 75 3.29 -5.39 -0.82
CA LEU A 75 2.21 -4.91 0.07
C LEU A 75 1.04 -4.28 -0.67
N GLY A 76 1.20 -3.96 -1.96
CA GLY A 76 0.21 -3.25 -2.76
C GLY A 76 0.17 -1.74 -2.49
N ARG A 77 -0.90 -1.09 -2.91
CA ARG A 77 -1.03 0.38 -2.83
C ARG A 77 -1.15 0.86 -1.37
N PRO A 78 -0.30 1.80 -0.93
CA PRO A 78 -0.38 2.36 0.42
C PRO A 78 -1.48 3.39 0.54
N TRP A 79 -1.85 3.71 1.78
CA TRP A 79 -2.76 4.82 2.08
C TRP A 79 -2.06 6.17 1.89
N LEU A 80 -0.79 6.25 2.29
CA LEU A 80 0.03 7.45 2.21
C LEU A 80 1.37 7.08 1.59
N ASP A 81 1.81 7.88 0.62
CA ASP A 81 3.18 7.87 0.09
C ASP A 81 3.59 9.33 -0.15
N MET A 82 4.41 9.89 0.73
CA MET A 82 4.80 11.31 0.67
C MET A 82 6.28 11.51 1.02
N PRO A 83 6.93 12.55 0.47
CA PRO A 83 8.25 12.96 0.95
C PRO A 83 8.17 13.41 2.41
N PHE A 84 9.25 13.22 3.16
CA PHE A 84 9.40 13.80 4.50
C PHE A 84 10.76 14.49 4.65
N GLY A 85 10.81 15.49 5.51
CA GLY A 85 11.99 16.28 5.83
C GLY A 85 11.78 17.12 7.10
N PRO A 86 12.81 17.82 7.58
CA PRO A 86 12.68 18.77 8.67
C PRO A 86 11.69 19.88 8.27
N LYS A 87 10.83 20.30 9.20
CA LYS A 87 9.79 21.31 8.92
C LYS A 87 10.34 22.66 8.46
N GLU A 88 11.55 22.99 8.90
CA GLU A 88 12.18 24.31 8.69
C GLU A 88 13.05 24.36 7.42
N THR A 89 13.15 23.26 6.68
CA THR A 89 14.01 23.18 5.49
C THR A 89 13.26 22.57 4.33
N ASP A 90 13.46 23.06 3.11
CA ASP A 90 12.98 22.42 1.87
C ASP A 90 13.75 21.11 1.54
N LYS A 91 14.61 20.65 2.45
CA LYS A 91 15.42 19.45 2.26
C LYS A 91 14.61 18.19 2.53
N ILE A 92 14.35 17.44 1.47
CA ILE A 92 13.78 16.09 1.55
C ILE A 92 14.81 15.15 2.18
N SER A 93 14.42 14.49 3.28
CA SER A 93 15.21 13.46 3.96
C SER A 93 14.85 12.04 3.52
N GLY A 94 13.73 11.89 2.80
CA GLY A 94 13.32 10.62 2.23
C GLY A 94 11.82 10.58 1.98
N ARG A 95 11.23 9.38 2.07
CA ARG A 95 9.78 9.16 1.90
C ARG A 95 9.17 8.35 3.04
N ILE A 96 7.94 8.67 3.38
CA ILE A 96 7.11 7.92 4.31
C ILE A 96 6.02 7.22 3.53
N VAL A 97 5.91 5.90 3.73
CA VAL A 97 4.83 5.07 3.22
C VAL A 97 4.04 4.50 4.40
N ARG A 98 2.71 4.61 4.39
CA ARG A 98 1.86 4.12 5.48
C ARG A 98 0.71 3.26 5.00
N TYR A 99 0.45 2.20 5.74
CA TYR A 99 -0.72 1.34 5.61
C TYR A 99 -1.50 1.37 6.93
N TYR A 100 -2.83 1.41 6.85
CA TYR A 100 -3.70 1.26 8.01
C TYR A 100 -4.39 -0.10 7.94
N THR A 101 -4.52 -0.78 9.08
CA THR A 101 -5.49 -1.86 9.26
C THR A 101 -6.76 -1.34 9.92
N ARG A 102 -6.64 -0.29 10.75
CA ARG A 102 -7.78 0.46 11.32
C ARG A 102 -7.50 1.95 11.31
N LYS A 103 -8.52 2.75 11.01
CA LYS A 103 -8.47 4.22 11.08
C LYS A 103 -9.79 4.76 11.62
N CYS A 104 -9.72 5.58 12.65
CA CYS A 104 -10.92 6.07 13.34
C CYS A 104 -11.46 7.36 12.73
N HIS A 105 -10.59 8.17 12.12
CA HIS A 105 -10.99 9.38 11.41
C HIS A 105 -10.14 9.61 10.16
N PRO A 106 -10.71 10.04 9.02
CA PRO A 106 -9.96 10.22 7.77
C PRO A 106 -8.90 11.32 7.86
N LYS A 107 -9.21 12.43 8.55
CA LYS A 107 -8.37 13.65 8.58
C LYS A 107 -7.42 13.75 9.77
N PHE A 108 -7.56 12.89 10.77
CA PHE A 108 -6.77 12.96 12.00
C PHE A 108 -5.97 11.67 12.19
N VAL A 109 -4.80 11.80 12.81
CA VAL A 109 -4.03 10.65 13.30
C VAL A 109 -4.36 10.50 14.76
N ASN A 110 -4.87 9.33 15.15
CA ASN A 110 -5.13 9.01 16.55
C ASN A 110 -4.37 7.73 16.91
N GLU A 111 -3.17 7.86 17.45
CA GLU A 111 -2.28 6.71 17.71
C GLU A 111 -2.86 5.68 18.69
N ARG A 112 -3.86 6.07 19.51
CA ARG A 112 -4.55 5.15 20.42
C ARG A 112 -5.55 4.25 19.70
N CYS A 113 -6.10 4.73 18.59
CA CYS A 113 -7.25 4.13 17.90
C CYS A 113 -6.85 3.56 16.53
N ASP A 114 -6.05 4.30 15.79
CA ASP A 114 -5.52 3.92 14.49
C ASP A 114 -4.49 2.79 14.65
N ARG A 115 -4.58 1.78 13.78
CA ARG A 115 -3.61 0.70 13.68
C ARG A 115 -2.94 0.78 12.32
N SER A 116 -1.63 0.98 12.32
CA SER A 116 -0.86 1.26 11.11
C SER A 116 0.57 0.73 11.17
N VAL A 117 1.16 0.59 9.99
CA VAL A 117 2.60 0.44 9.81
C VAL A 117 3.11 1.59 8.94
N THR A 118 4.22 2.17 9.34
CA THR A 118 4.91 3.26 8.67
C THR A 118 6.31 2.77 8.28
N PHE A 119 6.59 2.85 6.99
CA PHE A 119 7.89 2.60 6.39
C PHE A 119 8.58 3.92 6.10
N GLN A 120 9.81 4.07 6.56
CA GLN A 120 10.63 5.25 6.31
C GLN A 120 11.76 4.90 5.34
N PHE A 121 11.71 5.45 4.14
CA PHE A 121 12.72 5.29 3.10
C PHE A 121 13.69 6.48 3.14
N GLY A 122 14.98 6.22 2.95
CA GLY A 122 15.98 7.27 2.80
C GLY A 122 15.89 7.98 1.45
N VAL A 123 16.77 8.96 1.24
CA VAL A 123 16.95 9.62 -0.07
C VAL A 123 17.44 8.67 -1.16
N ASP A 124 17.99 7.52 -0.79
CA ASP A 124 18.42 6.43 -1.68
C ASP A 124 17.27 5.47 -2.05
N ASP A 125 16.03 5.80 -1.69
CA ASP A 125 14.80 5.01 -1.89
C ASP A 125 14.87 3.60 -1.27
N ARG A 126 15.74 3.43 -0.26
CA ARG A 126 15.90 2.19 0.52
C ARG A 126 15.29 2.33 1.90
N LEU A 127 14.66 1.25 2.35
CA LEU A 127 13.99 1.19 3.64
C LEU A 127 15.01 1.35 4.76
N LYS A 128 14.79 2.34 5.62
CA LYS A 128 15.62 2.60 6.79
C LYS A 128 14.97 2.12 8.07
N ARG A 129 13.64 2.32 8.21
CA ARG A 129 12.91 2.02 9.44
C ARG A 129 11.50 1.52 9.19
N ILE A 130 11.01 0.71 10.12
CA ILE A 130 9.63 0.23 10.18
C ILE A 130 9.09 0.51 11.58
N TYR A 131 8.04 1.31 11.63
CA TYR A 131 7.30 1.65 12.85
C TYR A 131 5.88 1.12 12.75
N SER A 132 5.41 0.37 13.74
CA SER A 132 4.07 -0.19 13.75
C SER A 132 3.49 -0.21 15.16
N ASN A 133 2.18 -0.06 15.22
CA ASN A 133 1.34 -0.35 16.38
C ASN A 133 0.30 -1.44 16.04
N ILE A 134 0.51 -2.21 14.97
CA ILE A 134 -0.27 -3.40 14.63
C ILE A 134 0.29 -4.58 15.40
N ASP A 135 -0.57 -5.34 16.06
CA ASP A 135 -0.17 -6.52 16.81
C ASP A 135 0.49 -7.55 15.87
N GLY A 136 1.59 -8.14 16.30
CA GLY A 136 2.40 -9.07 15.49
C GLY A 136 3.45 -8.42 14.59
N VAL A 137 3.41 -7.11 14.34
CA VAL A 137 4.43 -6.43 13.53
C VAL A 137 5.51 -5.82 14.43
N ARG A 138 6.75 -6.30 14.31
CA ARG A 138 7.89 -5.77 15.07
C ARG A 138 8.43 -4.48 14.47
N ASN A 139 8.69 -3.51 15.35
CA ASN A 139 9.46 -2.30 15.04
C ASN A 139 10.90 -2.65 14.68
N ARG A 140 11.44 -1.99 13.65
CA ARG A 140 12.80 -2.19 13.14
C ARG A 140 13.43 -0.81 12.90
N PRO A 141 14.23 -0.29 13.85
CA PRO A 141 14.80 1.06 13.80
C PRO A 141 16.01 1.20 12.87
#